data_AF-A0A0B8PL81-F1
#
_entry.id   AF-A0A0B8PL81-F1
#
_cell.length_a   1.000
_cell.length_b   1.000
_cell.length_c   1.000
_cell.angle_alpha   90.00
_cell.angle_beta   90.00
_cell.angle_gamma   90.00
#
_symmetry.space_group_name_H-M   'P 1'
#
loop_
_entity.id
_entity.type
_entity.pdbx_description
1 polymer ?
#
loop_
_entity_poly.entity_id
_entity_poly.type
_entity_poly.pdbx_seq_one_letter_code
_entity_poly.pdbx_strand_id
1 'polypeptide(L)'
;MWEKSGHWDKYGDMIFSTESEKRTYAVKPMNCPGHLQIFNQGLKSYRDLPYRMAEFGLVHRNEPSGSLHGLMRVRSFTQDDAHVFCTEEQILQEVSSCIEMVFDTYSTFGFENVDIKLSTRPEQRVGSDEIWDKAEKALEDALKATI
;
A
#
# COMPACT_ATOMS: atom_id res chain seq x y z
N MET A 1 9.97 -5.42 14.07
CA MET A 1 8.75 -5.01 13.34
C MET A 1 8.89 -5.37 11.87
N TRP A 2 9.91 -4.83 11.19
CA TRP A 2 10.13 -5.02 9.76
C TRP A 2 10.36 -6.48 9.34
N GLU A 3 11.12 -7.26 10.12
CA GLU A 3 11.27 -8.71 9.93
C GLU A 3 9.92 -9.44 10.02
N LYS A 4 9.16 -9.20 11.10
CA LYS A 4 7.82 -9.81 11.28
C LYS A 4 6.84 -9.46 10.17
N SER A 5 6.96 -8.28 9.59
CA SER A 5 6.13 -7.84 8.46
C SER A 5 6.62 -8.37 7.10
N GLY A 6 7.75 -9.07 7.04
CA GLY A 6 8.38 -9.57 5.80
C GLY A 6 9.08 -8.50 4.96
N HIS A 7 9.02 -7.23 5.35
CA HIS A 7 9.62 -6.13 4.59
C HIS A 7 11.15 -6.10 4.70
N TRP A 8 11.71 -6.57 5.81
CA TRP A 8 13.16 -6.61 5.98
C TRP A 8 13.82 -7.55 4.97
N ASP A 9 13.27 -8.75 4.80
CA ASP A 9 13.83 -9.75 3.90
C ASP A 9 13.71 -9.34 2.42
N LYS A 10 12.64 -8.61 2.06
CA LYS A 10 12.38 -8.19 0.67
C LYS A 10 13.02 -6.86 0.29
N TYR A 11 13.11 -5.93 1.25
CA TYR A 11 13.47 -4.54 0.98
C TYR A 11 14.62 -4.03 1.84
N GLY A 12 15.27 -4.88 2.65
CA GLY A 12 16.32 -4.50 3.61
C GLY A 12 17.41 -3.63 3.01
N ASP A 13 17.90 -3.95 1.81
CA ASP A 13 18.93 -3.19 1.10
C ASP A 13 18.49 -1.76 0.75
N MET A 14 17.18 -1.54 0.63
CA MET A 14 16.55 -0.26 0.32
C MET A 14 16.02 0.47 1.56
N ILE A 15 16.30 -0.04 2.77
CA ILE A 15 15.84 0.57 4.02
C ILE A 15 17.01 1.30 4.70
N PHE A 16 16.81 2.57 5.04
CA PHE A 16 17.73 3.26 5.93
C PHE A 16 17.62 2.69 7.34
N SER A 17 18.73 2.20 7.88
CA SER A 17 18.82 1.69 9.24
C SER A 17 19.75 2.55 10.11
N THR A 18 19.50 2.51 11.41
CA THR A 18 20.34 3.17 12.43
C THR A 18 20.42 2.28 13.65
N GLU A 19 21.44 2.45 14.47
CA GLU A 19 21.62 1.69 15.71
C GLU A 19 21.57 2.61 16.93
N SER A 20 20.92 2.15 17.99
CA SER A 20 20.99 2.76 19.32
C SER A 20 20.85 1.68 20.38
N GLU A 21 21.65 1.73 21.45
CA GLU A 21 21.58 0.79 22.58
C GLU A 21 21.57 -0.70 22.16
N LYS A 22 22.41 -1.07 21.17
CA LYS A 22 22.50 -2.44 20.61
C LYS A 22 21.20 -2.93 19.95
N ARG A 23 20.35 -2.00 19.50
CA ARG A 23 19.14 -2.28 18.74
C ARG A 23 19.22 -1.60 17.39
N THR A 24 18.90 -2.36 16.34
CA THR A 24 18.77 -1.84 14.98
C THR A 24 17.35 -1.33 14.77
N TYR A 25 17.27 -0.08 14.33
CA TYR A 25 16.05 0.59 13.92
C TYR A 25 16.10 0.85 12.43
N ALA A 26 14.93 1.04 11.84
CA ALA A 26 14.79 1.44 10.45
C ALA A 26 13.92 2.68 10.36
N VAL A 27 14.33 3.62 9.51
CA VAL A 27 13.48 4.72 9.07
C VAL A 27 12.40 4.13 8.17
N LYS A 28 11.13 4.47 8.41
CA LYS A 28 10.01 3.82 7.73
C LYS A 28 10.09 4.00 6.19
N PRO A 29 10.09 2.93 5.40
CA PRO A 29 9.97 3.00 3.94
C PRO A 29 8.52 3.01 3.43
N MET A 30 7.57 2.76 4.34
CA MET A 30 6.11 2.70 4.12
C MET A 30 5.36 2.75 5.46
N ASN A 31 4.06 3.04 5.44
CA ASN A 31 3.26 3.23 6.66
C ASN A 31 2.53 1.96 7.13
N CYS A 32 2.38 0.95 6.26
CA CYS A 32 1.53 -0.24 6.49
C CYS A 32 1.76 -0.92 7.86
N PRO A 33 3.01 -1.22 8.29
CA PRO A 33 3.24 -1.86 9.59
C PRO A 33 2.78 -1.02 10.78
N GLY A 34 2.86 0.31 10.67
CA GLY A 34 2.37 1.25 11.69
C GLY A 34 0.85 1.27 11.75
N HIS A 35 0.17 1.35 10.60
CA HIS A 35 -1.29 1.28 10.52
C HIS A 35 -1.82 -0.06 11.05
N LEU A 36 -1.12 -1.17 10.79
CA LEU A 36 -1.40 -2.46 11.43
C LEU A 36 -1.27 -2.43 12.95
N GLN A 37 -0.26 -1.75 13.51
CA GLN A 37 -0.16 -1.60 14.97
C GLN A 37 -1.34 -0.81 15.54
N ILE A 38 -1.81 0.22 14.83
CA ILE A 38 -2.98 1.01 15.24
C ILE A 38 -4.24 0.15 15.21
N PHE A 39 -4.46 -0.60 14.13
CA PHE A 39 -5.61 -1.50 14.02
C PHE A 39 -5.65 -2.54 15.14
N ASN A 40 -4.48 -3.08 15.53
CA ASN A 40 -4.34 -4.03 16.63
C ASN A 40 -4.62 -3.43 18.02
N GLN A 41 -4.66 -2.11 18.18
CA GLN A 41 -5.01 -1.48 19.45
C GLN A 41 -6.52 -1.53 19.69
N GLY A 42 -6.93 -2.14 20.82
CA GLY A 42 -8.33 -2.26 21.21
C GLY A 42 -9.10 -3.34 20.46
N LEU A 43 -10.33 -3.61 20.90
CA LEU A 43 -11.20 -4.61 20.28
C LEU A 43 -11.71 -4.10 18.92
N LYS A 44 -11.95 -5.03 17.99
CA LYS A 44 -12.54 -4.76 16.67
C LYS A 44 -13.73 -5.70 16.46
N SER A 45 -14.87 -5.13 16.09
CA SER A 45 -16.04 -5.87 15.65
C SER A 45 -16.11 -5.89 14.13
N TYR A 46 -16.73 -6.93 13.56
CA TYR A 46 -17.09 -6.93 12.15
C TYR A 46 -17.99 -5.73 11.77
N ARG A 47 -18.73 -5.19 12.74
CA ARG A 47 -19.58 -3.99 12.58
C ARG A 47 -18.79 -2.70 12.40
N ASP A 48 -17.53 -2.68 12.82
CA ASP A 48 -16.64 -1.53 12.69
C ASP A 48 -15.95 -1.50 11.31
N LEU A 49 -16.15 -2.55 10.50
CA LEU A 49 -15.60 -2.67 9.15
C LEU A 49 -16.59 -2.14 8.11
N PRO A 50 -16.12 -1.41 7.07
CA PRO A 50 -14.72 -1.16 6.74
C PRO A 50 -14.08 -0.06 7.60
N TYR A 51 -12.89 -0.34 8.13
CA TYR A 51 -12.09 0.57 8.93
C TYR A 51 -10.98 1.19 8.06
N ARG A 52 -11.02 2.51 7.87
CA ARG A 52 -10.14 3.24 6.96
C ARG A 52 -9.21 4.17 7.72
N MET A 53 -7.91 4.08 7.47
CA MET A 53 -6.90 5.01 7.98
C MET A 53 -6.18 5.68 6.82
N ALA A 54 -6.02 7.00 6.90
CA ALA A 54 -5.24 7.78 5.94
C ALA A 54 -4.14 8.55 6.68
N GLU A 55 -2.97 8.66 6.07
CA GLU A 55 -1.82 9.38 6.59
C GLU A 55 -1.05 10.02 5.43
N PHE A 56 -0.79 11.33 5.53
CA PHE A 56 0.25 11.98 4.73
C PHE A 56 1.63 11.63 5.31
N GLY A 57 2.03 10.37 5.16
CA GLY A 57 3.18 9.79 5.83
C GLY A 57 4.49 10.08 5.09
N LEU A 58 5.44 10.73 5.78
CA LEU A 58 6.81 10.91 5.29
C LEU A 58 7.57 9.58 5.36
N VAL A 59 7.98 9.07 4.21
CA VAL A 59 8.70 7.79 4.09
C VAL A 59 10.09 7.99 3.48
N HIS A 60 10.98 7.05 3.76
CA HIS A 60 12.35 7.07 3.25
C HIS A 60 12.74 5.74 2.62
N ARG A 61 13.25 5.78 1.38
CA ARG A 61 13.75 4.61 0.65
C ARG A 61 15.17 4.89 0.17
N ASN A 62 16.09 3.98 0.44
CA ASN A 62 17.49 4.08 0.05
C ASN A 62 17.70 3.73 -1.43
N GLU A 63 17.08 4.52 -2.30
CA GLU A 63 17.18 4.35 -3.75
C GLU A 63 18.64 4.47 -4.23
N PRO A 64 19.08 3.67 -5.22
CA PRO A 64 20.40 3.79 -5.83
C PRO A 64 20.62 5.22 -6.35
N SER A 65 21.79 5.81 -6.06
CA SER A 65 22.07 7.21 -6.39
C SER A 65 21.93 7.51 -7.89
N GLY A 66 22.30 6.56 -8.75
CA GLY A 66 22.18 6.69 -10.21
C GLY A 66 20.74 6.66 -10.74
N SER A 67 19.75 6.28 -9.92
CA SER A 67 18.33 6.26 -10.30
C SER A 67 17.57 7.54 -9.95
N LEU A 68 18.16 8.42 -9.14
CA LEU A 68 17.49 9.62 -8.66
C LEU A 68 17.22 10.60 -9.80
N HIS A 69 16.02 11.17 -9.84
CA HIS A 69 15.62 12.07 -10.91
C HIS A 69 14.62 13.13 -10.45
N GLY A 70 15.08 14.38 -10.32
CA GLY A 70 14.25 15.54 -9.96
C GLY A 70 13.35 15.26 -8.75
N LEU A 71 12.05 15.49 -8.93
CA LEU A 71 11.00 15.13 -7.97
C LEU A 71 10.35 13.76 -8.25
N MET A 72 10.67 13.14 -9.39
CA MET A 72 10.04 11.90 -9.84
C MET A 72 10.58 10.66 -9.10
N ARG A 73 11.84 10.69 -8.68
CA ARG A 73 12.46 9.61 -7.89
C ARG A 73 13.43 10.17 -6.86
N VAL A 74 13.00 10.14 -5.61
CA VAL A 74 13.68 10.73 -4.45
C VAL A 74 13.78 9.72 -3.30
N ARG A 75 14.68 9.98 -2.35
CA ARG A 75 14.87 9.12 -1.16
C ARG A 75 13.93 9.44 -0.01
N SER A 76 13.29 10.60 -0.02
CA SER A 76 12.36 11.06 1.01
C SER A 76 11.17 11.72 0.33
N PHE A 77 9.97 11.25 0.65
CA PHE A 77 8.74 11.74 0.04
C PHE A 77 7.54 11.46 0.94
N THR A 78 6.49 12.27 0.78
CA THR A 78 5.22 12.07 1.46
C THR A 78 4.24 11.45 0.49
N GLN A 79 3.59 10.38 0.92
CA GLN A 79 2.49 9.76 0.18
C GLN A 79 1.17 10.10 0.88
N ASP A 80 0.13 10.34 0.10
CA ASP A 80 -1.28 10.33 0.49
C ASP A 80 -1.75 8.88 0.74
N ASP A 81 -1.10 8.21 1.69
CA ASP A 81 -1.22 6.77 1.91
C ASP A 81 -2.45 6.44 2.75
N ALA A 82 -3.11 5.32 2.45
CA ALA A 82 -4.26 4.85 3.18
C ALA A 82 -4.34 3.33 3.23
N HIS A 83 -4.85 2.81 4.36
CA HIS A 83 -5.07 1.38 4.57
C HIS A 83 -6.52 1.14 4.98
N VAL A 84 -7.19 0.27 4.23
CA VAL A 84 -8.55 -0.17 4.49
C VAL A 84 -8.53 -1.59 5.02
N PHE A 85 -9.10 -1.78 6.20
CA PHE A 85 -9.38 -3.09 6.79
C PHE A 85 -10.84 -3.39 6.56
N CYS A 86 -11.14 -4.46 5.84
CA CYS A 86 -12.50 -4.83 5.47
C CYS A 86 -12.67 -6.36 5.43
N THR A 87 -13.90 -6.83 5.36
CA THR A 87 -14.19 -8.25 5.12
C THR A 87 -14.00 -8.60 3.64
N GLU A 88 -13.85 -9.89 3.31
CA GLU A 88 -13.71 -10.34 1.90
C GLU A 88 -14.88 -9.84 1.02
N GLU A 89 -16.10 -9.83 1.56
CA GLU A 89 -17.31 -9.39 0.87
C GLU A 89 -17.31 -7.89 0.56
N GLN A 90 -16.56 -7.09 1.31
CA GLN A 90 -16.46 -5.64 1.15
C GLN A 90 -15.39 -5.20 0.16
N ILE A 91 -14.47 -6.10 -0.25
CA ILE A 91 -13.32 -5.76 -1.11
C ILE A 91 -13.76 -5.07 -2.40
N LEU A 92 -14.75 -5.64 -3.12
CA LEU A 92 -15.20 -5.11 -4.40
C LEU A 92 -15.66 -3.65 -4.26
N GLN A 93 -16.49 -3.37 -3.26
CA GLN A 93 -17.02 -2.02 -3.02
C GLN A 93 -15.92 -1.02 -2.65
N GLU A 94 -14.97 -1.42 -1.80
CA GLU A 94 -13.87 -0.54 -1.38
C GLU A 94 -12.91 -0.24 -2.54
N VAL A 95 -12.62 -1.23 -3.38
CA VAL A 95 -11.79 -1.07 -4.57
C VAL A 95 -12.47 -0.16 -5.59
N SER A 96 -13.75 -0.39 -5.91
CA SER A 96 -14.52 0.47 -6.83
C SER A 96 -14.56 1.92 -6.34
N SER A 97 -14.86 2.14 -5.06
CA SER A 97 -14.90 3.49 -4.47
C SER A 97 -13.52 4.19 -4.53
N CYS A 98 -12.43 3.43 -4.36
CA CYS A 98 -11.07 3.95 -4.51
C CYS A 98 -10.76 4.34 -5.97
N ILE A 99 -11.14 3.51 -6.93
CA ILE A 99 -10.96 3.81 -8.37
C ILE A 99 -11.73 5.07 -8.75
N GLU A 100 -12.99 5.20 -8.34
CA GLU A 100 -13.82 6.40 -8.57
C GLU A 100 -13.14 7.65 -8.01
N MET A 101 -12.63 7.59 -6.77
CA MET A 101 -11.91 8.71 -6.13
C MET A 101 -10.65 9.11 -6.91
N VAL A 102 -9.89 8.14 -7.42
CA VAL A 102 -8.69 8.40 -8.24
C VAL A 102 -9.07 9.09 -9.55
N PHE A 103 -10.11 8.63 -10.24
CA PHE A 103 -10.58 9.26 -11.48
C PHE A 103 -11.14 10.67 -11.25
N ASP A 104 -11.91 10.88 -10.18
CA ASP A 104 -12.42 12.21 -9.80
C ASP A 104 -11.25 13.18 -9.56
N THR A 105 -10.22 12.72 -8.83
CA THR A 105 -9.00 13.48 -8.59
C THR A 105 -8.28 13.83 -9.90
N TYR A 106 -8.07 12.83 -10.77
CA TYR A 106 -7.41 13.05 -12.06
C TYR A 106 -8.19 14.02 -12.96
N SER A 107 -9.51 13.89 -13.01
CA SER A 107 -10.37 14.81 -13.77
C SER A 107 -10.31 16.23 -13.24
N THR A 108 -10.25 16.41 -11.92
CA THR A 108 -10.11 17.71 -11.25
C THR A 108 -8.81 18.42 -11.64
N PHE A 109 -7.73 17.67 -11.88
CA PHE A 109 -6.45 18.21 -12.35
C PHE A 109 -6.30 18.24 -13.89
N GLY A 110 -7.35 17.89 -14.64
CA GLY A 110 -7.36 17.94 -16.11
C GLY A 110 -6.62 16.79 -16.80
N PHE A 111 -6.45 15.65 -16.13
CA PHE A 111 -5.88 14.44 -16.75
C PHE A 111 -6.99 13.64 -17.45
N GLU A 112 -7.10 13.80 -18.76
CA GLU A 112 -8.15 13.16 -19.58
C GLU A 112 -7.75 11.79 -20.15
N ASN A 113 -6.44 11.54 -20.31
CA ASN A 113 -5.91 10.32 -20.92
C ASN A 113 -5.22 9.45 -19.86
N VAL A 114 -5.97 8.52 -19.28
CA VAL A 114 -5.51 7.66 -18.19
C VAL A 114 -5.49 6.21 -18.66
N ASP A 115 -4.31 5.60 -18.66
CA ASP A 115 -4.16 4.17 -18.90
C ASP A 115 -4.18 3.42 -17.57
N ILE A 116 -5.00 2.36 -17.50
CA ILE A 116 -5.04 1.47 -16.34
C ILE A 116 -4.31 0.17 -16.66
N LYS A 117 -3.50 -0.28 -15.71
CA LYS A 117 -2.80 -1.56 -15.77
C LYS A 117 -3.13 -2.39 -14.54
N LEU A 118 -3.74 -3.56 -14.77
CA LEU A 118 -3.91 -4.56 -13.72
C LEU A 118 -2.61 -5.35 -13.56
N SER A 119 -1.98 -5.27 -12.38
CA SER A 119 -0.79 -6.05 -12.06
C SER A 119 -1.22 -7.35 -11.36
N THR A 120 -0.94 -8.49 -11.99
CA THR A 120 -1.28 -9.83 -11.47
C THR A 120 -0.15 -10.42 -10.62
N ARG A 121 -0.37 -11.62 -10.07
CA ARG A 121 0.58 -12.29 -9.17
C ARG A 121 1.99 -12.40 -9.78
N PRO A 122 3.04 -12.02 -9.03
CA PRO A 122 4.43 -12.23 -9.46
C PRO A 122 4.89 -13.67 -9.19
N GLU A 123 6.04 -14.06 -9.77
CA GLU A 123 6.68 -15.36 -9.50
C GLU A 123 7.00 -15.55 -8.01
N GLN A 124 7.52 -14.51 -7.35
CA GLN A 124 7.78 -14.50 -5.91
C GLN A 124 6.61 -13.89 -5.15
N ARG A 125 5.78 -14.72 -4.52
CA ARG A 125 4.56 -14.30 -3.84
C ARG A 125 4.36 -14.94 -2.48
N VAL A 126 3.44 -14.37 -1.70
CA VAL A 126 3.00 -14.87 -0.39
C VAL A 126 1.50 -15.10 -0.48
N GLY A 127 0.98 -16.10 0.24
CA GLY A 127 -0.42 -16.51 0.20
C GLY A 127 -0.68 -17.66 -0.78
N SER A 128 -1.85 -18.27 -0.68
CA SER A 128 -2.25 -19.41 -1.52
C SER A 128 -2.81 -18.97 -2.88
N ASP A 129 -2.85 -19.89 -3.84
CA ASP A 129 -3.35 -19.63 -5.20
C ASP A 129 -4.81 -19.20 -5.16
N GLU A 130 -5.61 -19.78 -4.27
CA GLU A 130 -7.03 -19.46 -4.12
C GLU A 130 -7.25 -18.01 -3.65
N ILE A 131 -6.39 -17.50 -2.78
CA ILE A 131 -6.45 -16.10 -2.32
C ILE A 131 -6.11 -15.16 -3.48
N TRP A 132 -5.09 -15.50 -4.27
CA TRP A 132 -4.71 -14.72 -5.43
C TRP A 132 -5.79 -14.75 -6.52
N ASP A 133 -6.39 -15.90 -6.80
CA ASP A 133 -7.48 -16.05 -7.77
C ASP A 133 -8.66 -15.15 -7.40
N LYS A 134 -9.03 -15.14 -6.11
CA LYS A 134 -10.08 -14.26 -5.59
C LYS A 134 -9.72 -12.78 -5.74
N ALA A 135 -8.51 -12.39 -5.35
CA ALA A 135 -8.07 -11.00 -5.36
C ALA A 135 -7.96 -10.44 -6.79
N GLU A 136 -7.33 -11.19 -7.70
CA GLU A 136 -7.21 -10.80 -9.12
C GLU A 136 -8.58 -10.65 -9.76
N LYS A 137 -9.49 -11.61 -9.52
CA LYS A 137 -10.85 -11.53 -10.02
C LYS A 137 -11.63 -10.34 -9.46
N ALA A 138 -11.52 -10.08 -8.16
CA ALA A 138 -12.17 -8.93 -7.53
C ALA A 138 -11.68 -7.60 -8.14
N LEU A 139 -10.39 -7.47 -8.41
CA LEU A 139 -9.83 -6.29 -9.08
C LEU A 139 -10.30 -6.17 -10.54
N GLU A 140 -10.33 -7.29 -11.28
CA GLU A 140 -10.82 -7.31 -12.67
C GLU A 140 -12.31 -6.93 -12.76
N ASP A 141 -13.13 -7.48 -11.87
CA ASP A 141 -14.57 -7.18 -11.81
C ASP A 141 -14.81 -5.72 -11.39
N ALA A 142 -14.03 -5.18 -10.45
CA ALA A 142 -14.10 -3.77 -10.06
C ALA A 142 -13.80 -2.83 -11.23
N LEU A 143 -12.76 -3.14 -12.02
CA LEU A 143 -12.38 -2.36 -13.20
C LEU A 143 -13.48 -2.38 -14.25
N LYS A 144 -14.04 -3.55 -14.57
CA LYS A 144 -15.15 -3.69 -15.53
C LYS A 144 -16.44 -2.99 -15.10
N ALA A 145 -16.67 -2.81 -13.80
CA ALA A 145 -17.85 -2.15 -13.28
C ALA A 145 -17.73 -0.62 -13.25
N THR A 146 -16.50 -0.09 -13.21
CA THR A 146 -16.24 1.33 -12.95
C THR A 146 -15.85 2.11 -14.22
N ILE A 147 -15.44 1.41 -15.29
CA ILE A 147 -14.94 1.95 -16.55
C ILE A 147 -15.77 1.41 -17.70
#